data_AF-A0A7V1RII2-F1
#
_entry.id   AF-A0A7V1RII2-F1
#
_cell.length_a   1.000
_cell.length_b   1.000
_cell.length_c   1.000
_cell.angle_alpha   90.00
_cell.angle_beta   90.00
_cell.angle_gamma   90.00
#
_symmetry.space_group_name_H-M   'P 1'
#
loop_
_entity.id
_entity.type
_entity.pdbx_description
1 polymer ?
#
loop_
_entity_poly.entity_id
_entity_poly.type
_entity_poly.pdbx_seq_one_letter_code
_entity_poly.pdbx_strand_id
1 'polypeptide(L)'
;MTAIGEPHRRRLVRRSTLLLALAQALVQVAFPVLLVVGSVEIATMTGHDAATGYLNAVYFLSAAGGAALLGRAMDRVGRRPGLLASYGLLGLAGLGGAASVATGSWLGLL
;
A
#
# COMPACT_ATOMS: atom_id res chain seq x y z
N MET A 1 -23.73 -5.73 31.60
CA MET A 1 -22.58 -4.99 31.03
C MET A 1 -21.35 -5.34 31.83
N THR A 2 -20.55 -6.30 31.37
CA THR A 2 -19.38 -6.82 32.10
C THR A 2 -18.21 -5.83 31.97
N ALA A 3 -17.77 -5.28 33.11
CA ALA A 3 -16.61 -4.42 33.19
C ALA A 3 -15.36 -5.20 32.76
N ILE A 4 -14.86 -4.92 31.56
CA ILE A 4 -13.60 -5.48 31.06
C ILE A 4 -12.50 -4.90 31.95
N GLY A 5 -11.84 -5.75 32.76
CA GLY A 5 -10.77 -5.29 33.65
C GLY A 5 -9.69 -4.51 32.90
N GLU A 6 -9.25 -3.38 33.48
CA GLU A 6 -8.16 -2.52 32.98
C GLU A 6 -6.98 -3.26 32.32
N PRO A 7 -6.40 -4.34 32.91
CA PRO A 7 -5.31 -5.07 32.29
C PRO A 7 -5.68 -5.75 30.96
N HIS A 8 -6.91 -6.22 30.81
CA HIS A 8 -7.39 -6.83 29.57
C HIS A 8 -7.57 -5.78 28.45
N ARG A 9 -8.11 -4.61 28.81
CA ARG A 9 -8.22 -3.44 27.91
C ARG A 9 -6.87 -2.96 27.42
N ARG A 10 -5.89 -2.77 28.31
CA ARG A 10 -4.51 -2.37 27.94
C ARG A 10 -3.86 -3.36 26.99
N ARG A 11 -4.06 -4.67 27.18
CA ARG A 11 -3.50 -5.72 26.32
C ARG A 11 -4.11 -5.71 24.91
N LEU A 12 -5.43 -5.47 24.80
CA LEU A 12 -6.12 -5.30 23.52
C LEU A 12 -5.67 -4.04 22.78
N VAL A 13 -5.53 -2.91 23.48
CA VAL A 13 -5.04 -1.66 22.89
C VAL A 13 -3.60 -1.84 22.40
N ARG A 14 -2.69 -2.36 23.24
CA ARG A 14 -1.28 -2.58 22.87
C ARG A 14 -1.14 -3.50 21.65
N ARG A 15 -1.91 -4.59 21.60
CA ARG A 15 -1.92 -5.51 20.44
C ARG A 15 -2.42 -4.81 19.18
N SER A 16 -3.48 -4.03 19.29
CA SER A 16 -4.06 -3.31 18.14
C SER A 16 -3.11 -2.24 17.63
N THR A 17 -2.46 -1.49 18.53
CA THR A 17 -1.44 -0.48 18.17
C THR A 17 -0.23 -1.13 17.52
N LEU A 18 0.26 -2.27 18.02
CA LEU A 18 1.36 -3.01 17.39
C LEU A 18 0.99 -3.48 15.98
N LEU A 19 -0.21 -4.04 15.80
CA LEU A 19 -0.67 -4.48 14.48
C LEU A 19 -0.82 -3.31 13.50
N LEU A 20 -1.33 -2.16 13.96
CA LEU A 20 -1.43 -0.95 13.14
C LEU A 20 -0.06 -0.33 12.84
N ALA A 21 0.88 -0.37 13.79
CA ALA A 21 2.24 0.10 13.57
C ALA A 21 2.98 -0.77 12.55
N LEU A 22 2.83 -2.08 12.63
CA LEU A 22 3.39 -3.01 11.63
C LEU A 22 2.74 -2.83 10.26
N ALA A 23 1.42 -2.66 10.22
CA ALA A 23 0.69 -2.33 9.00
C ALA A 23 1.27 -1.09 8.32
N GLN A 24 1.44 -0.02 9.10
CA GLN A 24 1.98 1.23 8.61
C GLN A 24 3.43 1.10 8.18
N ALA A 25 4.26 0.37 8.94
CA ALA A 25 5.65 0.13 8.56
C ALA A 25 5.75 -0.61 7.22
N LEU A 26 4.92 -1.63 6.99
CA LEU A 26 4.90 -2.37 5.71
C LEU A 26 4.51 -1.49 4.53
N VAL A 27 3.45 -0.69 4.69
CA VAL A 27 3.04 0.28 3.65
C VAL A 27 4.16 1.29 3.38
N GLN A 28 4.85 1.73 4.43
CA GLN A 28 5.87 2.75 4.30
C GLN A 28 7.19 2.25 3.70
N VAL A 29 7.45 0.94 3.73
CA VAL A 29 8.57 0.32 3.01
C VAL A 29 8.26 0.19 1.52
N ALA A 30 7.03 -0.09 1.14
CA ALA A 30 6.64 -0.21 -0.27
C ALA A 30 6.76 1.12 -1.04
N PHE A 31 6.52 2.25 -0.35
CA PHE A 31 6.57 3.60 -0.92
C PHE A 31 7.93 3.95 -1.57
N PRO A 32 9.08 3.90 -0.87
CA PRO A 32 10.38 4.19 -1.47
C PRO A 32 10.80 3.12 -2.49
N VAL A 33 10.43 1.86 -2.32
CA VAL A 33 10.73 0.83 -3.32
C VAL A 33 10.10 1.20 -4.67
N LEU A 34 8.81 1.55 -4.68
CA LEU A 34 8.13 1.90 -5.92
C LEU A 34 8.62 3.24 -6.49
N LEU A 35 8.73 4.29 -5.65
CA LEU A 35 9.05 5.63 -6.13
C LEU A 35 10.54 5.85 -6.42
N VAL A 36 11.43 5.05 -5.84
CA VAL A 36 12.88 5.15 -6.11
C VAL A 36 13.28 4.08 -7.12
N VAL A 37 13.04 2.80 -6.83
CA VAL A 37 13.48 1.71 -7.71
C VAL A 37 12.63 1.66 -8.99
N GLY A 38 11.30 1.76 -8.86
CA GLY A 38 10.41 1.78 -10.02
C GLY A 38 10.64 2.98 -10.95
N SER A 39 10.99 4.13 -10.38
CA SER A 39 11.37 5.34 -11.15
C SER A 39 12.65 5.15 -11.95
N VAL A 40 13.67 4.49 -11.38
CA VAL A 40 14.90 4.17 -12.10
C VAL A 40 14.59 3.18 -13.23
N GLU A 41 13.85 2.12 -12.94
CA GLU A 41 13.46 1.11 -13.94
C GLU A 41 12.60 1.69 -15.08
N ILE A 42 11.62 2.54 -14.81
CA ILE A 42 10.80 3.09 -15.88
C ILE A 42 11.60 4.04 -16.78
N ALA A 43 12.55 4.78 -16.22
CA ALA A 43 13.45 5.64 -16.99
C ALA A 43 14.42 4.80 -17.86
N THR A 44 14.98 3.71 -17.32
CA THR A 44 15.85 2.82 -18.09
C THR A 44 15.09 2.09 -19.20
N MET A 45 13.87 1.63 -18.94
CA MET A 45 13.05 0.91 -19.92
C MET A 45 12.52 1.81 -21.04
N THR A 46 12.14 3.05 -20.72
CA THR A 46 11.54 3.98 -21.71
C THR A 46 12.57 4.90 -22.38
N GLY A 47 13.78 5.02 -21.82
CA GLY A 47 14.83 5.92 -22.28
C GLY A 47 14.52 7.42 -22.10
N HIS A 48 13.46 7.76 -21.36
CA HIS A 48 13.02 9.14 -21.15
C HIS A 48 12.85 9.44 -19.66
N ASP A 49 13.60 10.41 -19.14
CA ASP A 49 13.51 10.84 -17.73
C ASP A 49 12.11 11.36 -17.35
N ALA A 50 11.34 11.84 -18.34
CA ALA A 50 9.97 12.29 -18.13
C ALA A 50 9.02 11.16 -17.70
N ALA A 51 9.32 9.89 -18.03
CA ALA A 51 8.50 8.74 -17.63
C ALA A 51 8.42 8.57 -16.11
N THR A 52 9.49 8.92 -15.40
CA THR A 52 9.55 8.97 -13.93
C THR A 52 8.50 9.92 -13.35
N GLY A 53 8.33 11.09 -13.98
CA GLY A 53 7.32 12.07 -13.58
C GLY A 53 5.90 11.52 -13.73
N TYR A 54 5.62 10.81 -14.83
CA TYR A 54 4.34 10.16 -15.05
C TYR A 54 4.05 9.05 -14.04
N LEU A 55 5.03 8.19 -13.75
CA LEU A 55 4.88 7.14 -12.74
C LEU A 55 4.53 7.73 -11.37
N ASN A 56 5.25 8.77 -10.94
CA ASN A 56 4.99 9.44 -9.67
C ASN A 56 3.61 10.11 -9.64
N ALA A 57 3.22 10.77 -10.74
CA ALA A 57 1.91 11.41 -10.84
C ALA A 57 0.76 10.39 -10.74
N VAL A 58 0.85 9.28 -11.47
CA VAL A 58 -0.11 8.17 -11.40
C VAL A 58 -0.14 7.58 -9.99
N TYR A 59 1.02 7.38 -9.38
CA TYR A 59 1.11 6.88 -8.01
C TYR A 59 0.37 7.79 -7.01
N PHE A 60 0.68 9.09 -6.99
CA PHE A 60 0.04 10.02 -6.04
C PHE A 60 -1.46 10.19 -6.30
N LEU A 61 -1.87 10.22 -7.57
CA LEU A 61 -3.29 10.31 -7.92
C LEU A 61 -4.05 9.06 -7.46
N SER A 62 -3.51 7.88 -7.73
CA SER A 62 -4.06 6.59 -7.29
C SER A 62 -4.05 6.47 -5.77
N ALA A 63 -3.00 6.94 -5.10
CA ALA A 63 -2.92 6.93 -3.64
C ALA A 63 -3.96 7.85 -3.00
N ALA A 64 -4.12 9.08 -3.51
CA ALA A 64 -5.11 10.03 -3.01
C ALA A 64 -6.56 9.54 -3.28
N GLY A 65 -6.83 9.09 -4.50
CA GLY A 65 -8.13 8.53 -4.89
C GLY A 65 -8.46 7.27 -4.12
N GLY A 66 -7.50 6.34 -4.02
CA GLY A 66 -7.59 5.11 -3.27
C GLY A 66 -7.86 5.36 -1.78
N ALA A 67 -7.11 6.26 -1.14
CA ALA A 67 -7.33 6.62 0.26
C ALA A 67 -8.74 7.18 0.50
N ALA A 68 -9.23 8.05 -0.38
CA ALA A 68 -10.57 8.63 -0.27
C ALA A 68 -11.69 7.60 -0.48
N LEU A 69 -11.53 6.69 -1.43
CA LEU A 69 -12.53 5.67 -1.79
C LEU A 69 -12.53 4.50 -0.80
N LEU A 70 -11.35 3.88 -0.58
CA LEU A 70 -11.19 2.77 0.36
C LEU A 70 -11.41 3.21 1.79
N GLY A 71 -10.98 4.41 2.19
CA GLY A 71 -11.26 4.94 3.52
C GLY A 71 -12.78 4.97 3.80
N ARG A 72 -13.56 5.52 2.87
CA ARG A 72 -15.03 5.54 2.97
C ARG A 72 -15.67 4.16 2.90
N ALA A 73 -15.12 3.24 2.11
CA ALA A 73 -15.61 1.86 2.06
C ALA A 73 -15.32 1.11 3.38
N MET A 74 -14.15 1.31 3.97
CA MET A 74 -13.73 0.71 5.24
C MET A 74 -14.57 1.20 6.42
N ASP A 75 -15.04 2.45 6.36
CA ASP A 75 -15.98 2.99 7.34
C ASP A 75 -17.35 2.27 7.31
N ARG A 76 -17.76 1.72 6.15
CA ARG A 76 -19.05 1.03 5.98
C ARG A 76 -18.99 -0.48 6.19
N VAL A 77 -17.93 -1.14 5.72
CA VAL A 77 -17.78 -2.62 5.75
C VAL A 77 -17.09 -3.10 7.03
N GLY A 78 -16.45 -2.18 7.76
CA GLY A 78 -15.70 -2.46 8.98
C GLY A 78 -14.19 -2.62 8.75
N ARG A 79 -13.40 -2.21 9.75
CA ARG A 79 -11.93 -2.10 9.67
C ARG A 79 -11.19 -3.41 9.36
N ARG A 80 -11.68 -4.55 9.86
CA ARG A 80 -11.00 -5.86 9.72
C ARG A 80 -10.99 -6.41 8.28
N PRO A 81 -12.15 -6.57 7.60
CA PRO A 81 -12.16 -7.04 6.22
C PRO A 81 -11.49 -6.05 5.27
N GLY A 82 -11.61 -4.74 5.53
CA GLY A 82 -10.93 -3.72 4.75
C GLY A 82 -9.41 -3.84 4.77
N LEU A 83 -8.81 -4.06 5.95
CA LEU A 83 -7.35 -4.24 6.06
C LEU A 83 -6.86 -5.49 5.31
N LEU A 84 -7.58 -6.61 5.42
CA LEU A 84 -7.22 -7.84 4.70
C LEU A 84 -7.29 -7.67 3.18
N ALA A 85 -8.33 -7.01 2.69
CA ALA A 85 -8.47 -6.71 1.27
C ALA A 85 -7.30 -5.83 0.77
N SER A 86 -6.94 -4.79 1.53
CA SER A 86 -5.82 -3.90 1.18
C SER A 86 -4.48 -4.63 1.11
N TYR A 87 -4.21 -5.57 2.03
CA TYR A 87 -3.00 -6.39 1.96
C TYR A 87 -2.98 -7.33 0.76
N GLY A 88 -4.11 -7.94 0.43
CA GLY A 88 -4.23 -8.77 -0.78
C GLY A 88 -3.97 -7.95 -2.05
N LEU A 89 -4.55 -6.76 -2.12
CA LEU A 89 -4.36 -5.84 -3.25
C LEU A 89 -2.90 -5.38 -3.38
N LEU A 90 -2.26 -5.05 -2.26
CA LEU A 90 -0.84 -4.70 -2.23
C LEU A 90 0.06 -5.86 -2.69
N GLY A 91 -0.24 -7.09 -2.23
CA GLY A 91 0.49 -8.28 -2.65
C GLY A 91 0.35 -8.57 -4.14
N LEU A 92 -0.85 -8.45 -4.70
CA LEU A 92 -1.10 -8.62 -6.14
C LEU A 92 -0.38 -7.56 -6.98
N ALA A 93 -0.42 -6.29 -6.54
CA ALA A 93 0.29 -5.21 -7.21
C ALA A 93 1.82 -5.45 -7.20
N GLY A 94 2.38 -5.88 -6.08
CA GLY A 94 3.80 -6.23 -5.98
C GLY A 94 4.21 -7.38 -6.89
N LEU A 95 3.39 -8.43 -6.98
CA LEU A 95 3.62 -9.55 -7.90
C LEU A 95 3.50 -9.13 -9.36
N GLY A 96 2.52 -8.29 -9.69
CA GLY A 96 2.36 -7.71 -11.03
C GLY A 96 3.56 -6.88 -11.44
N GLY A 97 4.06 -6.01 -10.55
CA GLY A 97 5.26 -5.21 -10.77
C GLY A 97 6.50 -6.09 -10.98
N ALA A 98 6.71 -7.10 -10.13
CA ALA A 98 7.85 -8.02 -10.26
C ALA A 98 7.81 -8.79 -11.59
N ALA A 99 6.65 -9.30 -12.00
CA ALA A 99 6.48 -9.99 -13.29
C ALA A 99 6.69 -9.04 -14.48
N SER A 100 6.34 -7.78 -14.34
CA SER A 100 6.48 -6.75 -15.37
C SER A 100 7.93 -6.36 -15.59
N VAL A 101 8.69 -6.18 -14.50
CA VAL A 101 10.15 -6.01 -14.57
C VAL A 101 10.81 -7.23 -15.22
N ALA A 102 10.40 -8.44 -14.82
CA ALA A 102 10.95 -9.68 -15.39
C ALA A 102 10.67 -9.86 -16.89
N THR A 103 9.60 -9.26 -17.41
CA THR A 103 9.20 -9.35 -18.83
C THR A 103 9.60 -8.12 -19.65
N GLY A 104 10.23 -7.11 -19.05
CA GLY A 104 10.60 -5.85 -19.71
C GLY A 104 9.39 -4.99 -20.11
N SER A 105 8.24 -5.19 -19.47
CA SER A 105 7.01 -4.45 -19.76
C SER A 105 6.80 -3.36 -18.71
N TRP A 106 6.88 -2.10 -19.11
CA TRP A 106 6.65 -0.96 -18.22
C TRP A 106 5.18 -0.82 -17.78
N LEU A 107 4.24 -1.49 -18.46
CA LEU A 107 2.81 -1.36 -18.21
C LEU A 107 2.37 -1.85 -16.83
N GLY A 108 2.99 -2.89 -16.27
CA GLY A 108 2.65 -3.34 -14.93
C GLY A 108 3.48 -2.70 -13.81
N LEU A 109 4.28 -1.68 -14.14
CA LEU A 109 4.78 -0.72 -13.15
C LEU A 109 3.76 0.39 -12.85
N LEU A 110 2.80 0.63 -13.76
CA LEU A 110 1.66 1.51 -13.58
C LEU A 110 0.49 0.79 -12.87
#